data_AF-A0A3D0SL29-F1
#
_entry.id   AF-A0A3D0SL29-F1
#
_cell.length_a   1.000
_cell.length_b   1.000
_cell.length_c   1.000
_cell.angle_alpha   90.00
_cell.angle_beta   90.00
_cell.angle_gamma   90.00
#
_symmetry.space_group_name_H-M   'P 1'
#
loop_
_entity.id
_entity.type
_entity.pdbx_description
1 polymer ?
#
loop_
_entity_poly.entity_id
_entity_poly.type
_entity_poly.pdbx_seq_one_letter_code
_entity_poly.pdbx_strand_id
1 'polypeptide(L)' 'MPRPTIRSLVAILAAALTPFASVSLALAQGEPKPNQFWWPDELNLQPLRDHDPASNPYGKDFDYAKAF' A
#
# COMPACT_ATOMS: atom_id res chain seq x y z
N MET A 1 -51.33 16.29 31.36
CA MET A 1 -50.35 15.51 30.57
C MET A 1 -49.43 16.45 29.81
N PRO A 2 -48.11 16.33 29.98
CA PRO A 2 -47.17 16.35 28.84
C PRO A 2 -46.20 15.14 28.83
N ARG A 3 -45.73 14.75 27.62
CA ARG A 3 -45.02 13.49 27.28
C ARG A 3 -43.47 13.56 27.37
N PRO A 4 -42.77 12.41 27.54
CA PRO A 4 -41.32 12.33 27.79
C PRO A 4 -40.45 12.20 26.52
N THR A 5 -39.19 12.68 26.58
CA THR A 5 -38.17 12.49 25.52
C THR A 5 -37.14 11.42 25.91
N ILE A 6 -36.88 10.53 24.94
CA ILE A 6 -36.12 9.28 25.03
C ILE A 6 -34.62 9.57 25.02
N ARG A 7 -33.97 9.28 26.14
CA ARG A 7 -32.52 9.38 26.35
C ARG A 7 -31.83 8.11 25.83
N SER A 8 -31.01 8.26 24.80
CA SER A 8 -29.65 7.72 24.64
C SER A 8 -29.29 6.41 25.39
N LEU A 9 -29.64 5.22 24.86
CA LEU A 9 -29.27 3.95 25.54
C LEU A 9 -29.04 2.73 24.62
N VAL A 10 -28.36 2.88 23.48
CA VAL A 10 -27.83 1.73 22.72
C VAL A 10 -26.42 2.04 22.23
N ALA A 11 -25.43 1.83 23.09
CA ALA A 11 -24.03 1.81 22.70
C ALA A 11 -23.33 0.65 23.44
N ILE A 12 -22.47 -0.08 22.72
CA ILE A 12 -21.40 -1.00 23.19
C ILE A 12 -21.87 -2.46 23.42
N LEU A 13 -21.73 -3.42 22.49
CA LEU A 13 -20.53 -4.11 21.94
C LEU A 13 -19.89 -5.11 22.94
N ALA A 14 -20.16 -6.42 22.78
CA ALA A 14 -19.47 -7.52 23.47
C ALA A 14 -18.75 -8.43 22.46
N ALA A 15 -17.42 -8.29 22.42
CA ALA A 15 -16.49 -9.01 21.57
C ALA A 15 -15.91 -10.21 22.32
N ALA A 16 -16.11 -11.43 21.81
CA ALA A 16 -15.28 -12.60 22.14
C ALA A 16 -15.68 -13.81 21.28
N LEU A 17 -15.08 -13.97 20.10
CA LEU A 17 -14.96 -15.26 19.38
C LEU A 17 -14.11 -15.08 18.12
N THR A 18 -12.84 -14.71 18.29
CA THR A 18 -11.85 -14.81 17.22
C THR A 18 -10.50 -15.26 17.78
N PRO A 19 -10.23 -16.56 17.73
CA PRO A 19 -8.91 -16.94 17.26
C PRO A 19 -9.01 -18.00 16.16
N PHE A 20 -8.09 -17.92 15.21
CA PHE A 20 -7.84 -18.88 14.13
C PHE A 20 -8.76 -18.82 12.91
N ALA A 21 -8.40 -17.96 11.96
CA ALA A 21 -8.22 -18.40 10.58
C ALA A 21 -7.34 -17.37 9.85
N SER A 22 -6.01 -17.51 9.98
CA SER A 22 -5.07 -16.89 9.05
C SER A 22 -5.20 -17.60 7.70
N VAL A 23 -6.27 -17.30 6.95
CA VAL A 23 -6.41 -17.78 5.58
C VAL A 23 -5.47 -16.96 4.72
N SER A 24 -4.28 -17.49 4.41
CA SER A 24 -3.49 -16.97 3.29
C SER A 24 -4.18 -17.40 2.00
N LEU A 25 -5.10 -16.56 1.52
CA LEU A 25 -5.74 -16.73 0.22
C LEU A 25 -4.75 -16.28 -0.87
N ALA A 26 -3.80 -17.14 -1.18
CA ALA A 26 -2.94 -17.07 -2.36
C ALA A 26 -3.44 -18.21 -3.26
N LEU A 27 -3.96 -18.05 -4.48
CA LEU A 27 -3.41 -17.35 -5.64
C LEU A 27 -4.53 -17.20 -6.68
N ALA A 28 -4.93 -15.98 -7.04
CA ALA A 28 -5.71 -15.73 -8.25
C ALA A 28 -5.61 -14.28 -8.76
N GLN A 29 -4.61 -13.51 -8.32
CA GLN A 29 -4.37 -12.19 -8.89
C GLN A 29 -3.23 -12.39 -9.88
N GLY A 30 -3.58 -12.57 -11.16
CA GLY A 30 -2.58 -12.61 -12.22
C GLY A 30 -1.63 -11.42 -12.09
N GLU A 31 -0.35 -11.63 -12.38
CA GLU A 31 0.65 -10.58 -12.26
C GLU A 31 0.19 -9.31 -13.00
N PRO A 32 0.33 -8.12 -12.39
CA PRO A 32 0.02 -6.87 -13.06
C PRO A 32 0.75 -6.81 -14.39
N LYS A 33 0.01 -6.64 -15.49
CA LYS A 33 0.62 -6.50 -16.80
C LYS A 33 1.21 -5.09 -16.93
N PRO A 34 2.50 -4.95 -17.30
CA PRO A 34 3.08 -3.64 -17.54
C PRO A 34 2.44 -3.00 -18.78
N ASN A 35 2.53 -1.68 -18.93
CA ASN A 35 1.93 -0.97 -20.08
C ASN A 35 2.42 -1.51 -21.44
N GLN A 36 3.71 -1.85 -21.54
CA GLN A 36 4.30 -2.43 -22.76
C GLN A 36 3.61 -3.74 -23.22
N PHE A 37 2.95 -4.46 -22.30
CA PHE A 37 2.18 -5.65 -22.66
C PHE A 37 0.99 -5.32 -23.57
N TRP A 38 0.34 -4.17 -23.34
CA TRP A 38 -0.82 -3.71 -24.11
C TRP A 38 -0.43 -2.89 -25.34
N TRP A 39 0.68 -2.15 -25.25
CA TRP A 39 1.22 -1.33 -26.34
C TRP A 39 2.69 -1.68 -26.60
N PRO A 40 2.95 -2.75 -27.38
CA PRO A 40 4.32 -3.23 -27.59
C PRO A 40 5.21 -2.21 -28.32
N ASP A 41 4.62 -1.35 -29.15
CA ASP A 41 5.33 -0.34 -29.95
C ASP A 41 5.42 1.05 -29.27
N GLU A 42 4.91 1.20 -28.04
CA GLU A 42 5.03 2.46 -27.30
C GLU A 42 6.49 2.75 -26.94
N LEU A 43 6.92 4.00 -27.10
CA LEU A 43 8.26 4.44 -26.73
C LEU A 43 8.45 4.35 -25.21
N ASN A 44 9.38 3.49 -24.78
CA ASN A 44 9.69 3.30 -23.36
C ASN A 44 10.62 4.40 -22.83
N LEU A 45 10.09 5.24 -21.93
CA LEU A 45 10.84 6.31 -21.26
C LEU A 45 11.38 5.93 -19.86
N GLN A 46 11.13 4.71 -19.38
CA GLN A 46 11.62 4.25 -18.07
C GLN A 46 13.12 4.48 -17.86
N PRO A 47 14.02 4.22 -18.86
CA PRO A 47 15.46 4.38 -18.64
C PRO A 47 15.92 5.78 -18.26
N LEU A 48 15.14 6.82 -18.61
CA LEU A 48 15.47 8.20 -18.24
C LEU A 48 15.31 8.47 -16.74
N ARG A 49 14.64 7.58 -16.03
CA ARG A 49 14.40 7.66 -14.59
C ARG A 49 15.24 6.65 -13.81
N ASP A 50 16.08 5.88 -14.50
CA ASP A 50 17.03 5.01 -13.83
C ASP A 50 18.00 5.84 -13.00
N HIS A 51 18.41 5.30 -11.85
CA HIS A 51 19.35 5.94 -10.92
C HIS A 51 18.91 7.31 -10.39
N ASP A 52 17.60 7.52 -10.22
CA ASP A 52 17.09 8.72 -9.55
C ASP A 52 17.73 8.90 -8.16
N PRO A 53 18.25 10.09 -7.81
CA PRO A 53 18.88 10.35 -6.51
C PRO A 53 18.00 10.02 -5.30
N ALA A 54 16.66 10.05 -5.44
CA ALA A 54 15.73 9.66 -4.38
C ALA A 54 15.81 8.16 -4.04
N SER A 55 16.30 7.34 -4.96
CA SER A 55 16.50 5.90 -4.77
C SER A 55 17.87 5.57 -4.17
N ASN A 56 18.75 6.57 -3.96
CA ASN A 56 20.05 6.37 -3.34
C ASN A 56 19.92 6.19 -1.81
N PRO A 57 20.24 5.01 -1.24
CA PRO A 57 20.10 4.76 0.19
C PRO A 57 21.10 5.56 1.05
N TYR A 58 22.19 6.07 0.48
CA TYR A 58 23.20 6.84 1.21
C TYR A 58 22.84 8.32 1.35
N GLY A 59 21.80 8.78 0.66
CA GLY A 59 21.37 10.17 0.66
C GLY A 59 22.25 11.08 -0.20
N LYS A 60 21.79 12.33 -0.35
CA LYS A 60 22.36 13.32 -1.29
C LYS A 60 23.78 13.77 -0.97
N ASP A 61 24.22 13.61 0.28
CA ASP A 61 25.48 14.17 0.78
C ASP A 61 26.63 13.13 0.83
N PHE A 62 26.37 11.88 0.44
CA PHE A 62 27.36 10.81 0.46
C PHE A 62 28.31 10.89 -0.74
N ASP A 63 29.61 10.85 -0.47
CA ASP A 63 30.69 10.94 -1.47
C ASP A 63 31.56 9.68 -1.42
N TYR A 64 31.45 8.85 -2.47
CA TYR A 64 32.17 7.59 -2.56
C TYR A 64 33.69 7.77 -2.69
N ALA A 65 34.16 8.82 -3.37
CA ALA A 65 35.58 9.06 -3.61
C ALA A 65 36.33 9.51 -2.35
N LYS A 66 35.61 10.03 -1.35
CA LYS A 66 36.18 10.37 -0.03
C LYS A 66 36.21 9.20 0.95
N ALA A 67 35.39 8.17 0.70
CA ALA A 67 35.23 7.05 1.62
C ALA A 67 36.33 5.98 1.48
N PHE A 68 37.12 6.01 0.39
CA PHE A 68 38.17 5.04 0.03
C PHE A 68 39.38 5.74 -0.55
#